data_AF-A0A0Q5D6I3-F1
#
_entry.id   AF-A0A0Q5D6I3-F1
#
_cell.length_a   1.000
_cell.length_b   1.000
_cell.length_c   1.000
_cell.angle_alpha   90.00
_cell.angle_beta   90.00
_cell.angle_gamma   90.00
#
_symmetry.space_group_name_H-M   'P 1'
#
loop_
_entity.id
_entity.type
_entity.pdbx_description
1 polymer ?
#
loop_
_entity_poly.entity_id
_entity_poly.type
_entity_poly.pdbx_seq_one_letter_code
_entity_poly.pdbx_strand_id
1 'polypeptide(L)'
;MPSELDLFGFERPVLSPLERKRMLRRAAERPRGHAARPGTGPAGETCGSCEHLVRRQRSKTYPKCGLNRAGWTCGPASDVRVRDPACSKWEKPE
;
A
#
# COMPACT_ATOMS: atom_id res chain seq x y z
N MET A 1 -23.34 -24.98 4.91
CA MET A 1 -22.61 -24.08 3.99
C MET A 1 -22.72 -24.71 2.62
N PRO A 2 -23.42 -24.11 1.64
CA PRO A 2 -23.57 -24.74 0.34
C PRO A 2 -22.21 -24.77 -0.37
N SER A 3 -21.65 -25.97 -0.51
CA SER A 3 -20.46 -26.27 -1.28
C SER A 3 -20.90 -26.73 -2.66
N GLU A 4 -20.63 -25.92 -3.68
CA GLU A 4 -20.77 -26.33 -5.07
C GLU A 4 -19.40 -26.79 -5.55
N LEU A 5 -19.30 -28.01 -6.09
CA LEU A 5 -18.07 -28.50 -6.70
C LEU A 5 -17.73 -27.58 -7.88
N ASP A 6 -16.55 -26.97 -7.87
CA ASP A 6 -16.06 -26.20 -9.02
C ASP A 6 -15.80 -27.15 -10.21
N LEU A 7 -15.65 -26.60 -11.42
CA LEU A 7 -15.40 -27.33 -12.68
C LEU A 7 -14.19 -28.28 -12.63
N PHE A 8 -13.29 -28.07 -11.67
CA PHE A 8 -12.09 -28.88 -11.42
C PHE A 8 -12.22 -29.87 -10.25
N GLY A 9 -13.43 -30.08 -9.71
CA GLY A 9 -13.68 -31.03 -8.62
C GLY A 9 -13.21 -30.56 -7.24
N PHE A 10 -12.84 -29.29 -7.10
CA PHE A 10 -12.46 -28.70 -5.81
C PHE A 10 -13.68 -28.10 -5.12
N GLU A 11 -13.89 -28.47 -3.85
CA GLU A 11 -14.83 -27.77 -2.98
C GLU A 11 -14.29 -26.38 -2.67
N ARG A 12 -14.93 -25.36 -3.26
CA ARG A 12 -14.62 -23.96 -2.97
C ARG A 12 -15.75 -23.36 -2.14
N PRO A 13 -15.45 -22.63 -1.07
CA PRO A 13 -16.48 -21.89 -0.37
C PRO A 13 -17.03 -20.81 -1.31
N VAL A 14 -18.32 -20.93 -1.66
CA VAL A 14 -19.03 -19.90 -2.43
C VAL A 14 -19.20 -18.69 -1.52
N LEU A 15 -18.36 -17.69 -1.71
CA LEU A 15 -18.44 -16.43 -0.98
C LEU A 15 -19.73 -15.69 -1.36
N SER A 16 -20.51 -15.30 -0.37
CA SER A 16 -21.64 -14.40 -0.59
C SER A 16 -21.16 -13.04 -1.14
N PRO A 17 -22.02 -12.28 -1.84
CA PRO A 17 -21.68 -10.93 -2.31
C PRO A 17 -21.17 -10.01 -1.19
N LEU A 18 -21.69 -10.17 0.04
CA LEU A 18 -21.27 -9.40 1.21
C LEU A 18 -19.86 -9.77 1.67
N GLU A 19 -19.52 -11.06 1.72
CA GLU A 19 -18.19 -11.53 2.11
C GLU A 19 -17.14 -11.11 1.09
N ARG A 20 -17.45 -11.19 -0.21
CA ARG A 20 -16.58 -10.70 -1.28
C ARG A 20 -16.30 -9.21 -1.11
N LYS A 21 -17.33 -8.41 -0.83
CA LYS A 21 -17.19 -6.95 -0.60
C LYS A 21 -16.34 -6.65 0.63
N ARG A 22 -16.48 -7.41 1.72
CA ARG A 22 -15.64 -7.26 2.93
C ARG A 22 -14.18 -7.58 2.66
N MET A 23 -13.89 -8.67 1.93
CA MET A 23 -12.52 -9.03 1.56
C MET A 23 -11.85 -7.95 0.71
N LEU A 24 -12.53 -7.44 -0.31
CA LEU A 24 -11.99 -6.38 -1.17
C LEU A 24 -11.70 -5.09 -0.38
N ARG A 25 -12.56 -4.72 0.58
CA ARG A 25 -12.32 -3.58 1.47
C ARG A 25 -11.07 -3.75 2.33
N ARG A 26 -10.91 -4.90 2.98
CA ARG A 26 -9.70 -5.21 3.79
C ARG A 26 -8.42 -5.18 2.95
N ALA A 27 -8.49 -5.66 1.71
CA ALA A 27 -7.35 -5.62 0.79
C ALA A 27 -6.96 -4.19 0.40
N ALA A 28 -7.93 -3.28 0.29
CA ALA A 28 -7.73 -1.86 -0.02
C ALA A 28 -7.21 -1.05 1.18
N GLU A 29 -7.56 -1.43 2.41
CA GLU A 29 -7.18 -0.73 3.66
C GLU A 29 -5.68 -0.83 4.02
N ARG A 30 -4.89 -1.64 3.32
CA ARG A 30 -3.44 -1.76 3.57
C ARG A 30 -2.68 -0.87 2.58
N PRO A 31 -2.38 0.40 2.88
CA PRO A 31 -1.49 1.21 2.05
C PRO A 31 -0.09 0.60 2.09
N ARG A 32 0.34 0.04 0.96
CA ARG A 32 1.64 -0.65 0.83
C ARG A 32 2.74 0.27 0.31
N GLY A 33 2.48 1.56 0.13
CA GLY A 33 3.44 2.49 -0.47
C GLY A 33 4.65 2.78 0.42
N HIS A 34 4.43 2.87 1.73
CA HIS A 34 5.48 3.18 2.71
C HIS A 34 6.38 1.97 2.98
N ALA A 35 7.67 2.22 3.15
CA ALA A 35 8.64 1.17 3.48
C ALA A 35 8.49 0.63 4.93
N ALA A 36 7.89 1.42 5.82
CA ALA A 36 7.51 1.03 7.17
C ALA A 36 6.22 1.76 7.57
N ARG A 37 5.63 1.40 8.73
CA ARG A 37 4.39 2.04 9.21
C ARG A 37 4.64 3.55 9.44
N PRO A 38 3.82 4.46 8.88
CA PRO A 38 3.91 5.89 9.17
C PRO A 38 3.71 6.17 10.66
N GLY A 39 4.48 7.12 11.21
CA GLY A 39 4.38 7.50 12.63
C GLY A 39 5.31 6.73 13.56
N THR A 40 6.18 5.88 13.03
CA THR A 40 7.24 5.20 13.80
C THR A 40 8.60 5.89 13.68
N GLY A 41 8.68 7.00 12.94
CA GLY A 41 9.90 7.80 12.75
C GLY A 41 10.02 8.97 13.73
N PRO A 42 11.00 9.87 13.53
CA PRO A 42 11.21 11.03 14.37
C PRO A 42 9.98 11.96 14.40
N ALA A 43 9.68 12.49 15.59
CA ALA A 43 8.55 13.38 15.80
C ALA A 43 8.74 14.72 15.08
N GLY A 44 7.72 15.15 14.32
CA GLY A 44 7.74 16.40 13.56
C GLY A 44 8.20 16.27 12.11
N GLU A 45 8.80 15.14 11.74
CA GLU A 45 9.22 14.87 10.36
C GLU A 45 8.12 14.17 9.55
N THR A 46 8.14 14.37 8.24
CA THR A 46 7.16 13.78 7.32
C THR A 46 7.86 12.96 6.24
N CYS A 47 7.12 12.10 5.56
CA CYS A 47 7.69 11.41 4.41
C CYS A 47 8.09 12.39 3.29
N GLY A 48 7.50 13.59 3.27
CA GLY A 48 7.86 14.69 2.39
C GLY A 48 9.27 15.24 2.58
N SER A 49 9.81 15.19 3.80
CA SER A 49 11.17 15.63 4.15
C SER A 49 12.20 14.52 4.07
N CYS A 50 11.81 13.31 3.65
CA CYS A 50 12.71 12.16 3.56
C CYS A 50 13.56 12.21 2.29
N GLU A 51 14.83 11.83 2.39
CA GLU A 51 15.73 11.66 1.24
C GLU A 51 15.18 10.61 0.24
N HIS A 52 14.56 9.54 0.75
CA HIS A 52 14.03 8.43 -0.04
C HIS A 52 12.76 8.74 -0.84
N LEU A 53 12.28 10.00 -0.84
CA LEU A 53 11.07 10.37 -1.55
C LEU A 53 11.34 10.50 -3.06
N VAL A 54 10.80 9.56 -3.84
CA VAL A 54 10.89 9.59 -5.31
C VAL A 54 9.63 10.19 -5.91
N ARG A 55 9.80 11.28 -6.68
CA ARG A 55 8.72 11.89 -7.46
C ARG A 55 8.74 11.36 -8.89
N ARG A 56 7.90 10.35 -9.17
CA ARG A 56 7.86 9.74 -10.51
C ARG A 56 6.97 10.57 -11.44
N GLN A 57 7.56 11.13 -12.49
CA GLN A 57 6.82 11.83 -13.53
C GLN A 57 6.26 10.84 -14.56
N ARG A 58 4.94 10.90 -14.77
CA ARG A 58 4.21 10.25 -15.87
C ARG A 58 3.19 11.27 -16.39
N SER A 59 1.91 10.89 -16.50
CA SER A 59 0.82 11.85 -16.76
C SER A 59 0.60 12.85 -15.63
N LYS A 60 1.02 12.49 -14.41
CA LYS A 60 1.06 13.33 -13.22
C LYS A 60 2.34 12.99 -12.44
N THR A 61 2.61 13.74 -11.38
CA THR A 61 3.67 13.40 -10.42
C THR A 61 3.13 12.44 -9.37
N TYR A 62 3.72 11.25 -9.26
CA TYR A 62 3.35 10.22 -8.29
C TYR A 62 4.44 10.10 -7.23
N PRO A 63 4.19 10.53 -5.98
CA PRO A 63 5.12 10.36 -4.87
C PRO A 63 5.18 8.89 -4.45
N LYS A 64 6.39 8.32 -4.46
CA LYS A 64 6.64 6.93 -4.09
C LYS A 64 7.87 6.86 -3.17
N CYS A 65 7.89 5.89 -2.27
CA CYS A 65 9.07 5.63 -1.44
C CYS A 65 10.10 4.81 -2.22
N GLY A 66 11.33 5.31 -2.32
CA GLY A 66 12.46 4.66 -3.01
C GLY A 66 12.86 3.33 -2.39
N LEU A 67 12.83 3.22 -1.05
CA LEU A 67 13.12 1.97 -0.33
C LEU A 67 12.14 0.84 -0.64
N ASN A 68 10.95 1.16 -1.16
CA ASN A 68 9.92 0.20 -1.52
C ASN A 68 9.78 0.02 -3.04
N ARG A 69 10.85 0.25 -3.81
CA ARG A 69 10.82 0.18 -5.28
C ARG A 69 10.33 -1.17 -5.81
N ALA A 70 10.64 -2.27 -5.13
CA ALA A 70 10.18 -3.61 -5.50
C ALA A 70 8.66 -3.80 -5.36
N GLY A 71 8.00 -3.05 -4.46
CA GLY A 71 6.55 -3.11 -4.21
C GLY A 71 5.74 -2.11 -5.03
N TRP A 72 6.36 -1.36 -5.94
CA TRP A 72 5.66 -0.36 -6.73
C TRP A 72 4.70 -1.01 -7.72
N THR A 73 3.43 -0.64 -7.61
CA THR A 73 2.40 -1.00 -8.58
C THR A 73 2.03 0.21 -9.43
N CYS A 74 1.31 -0.02 -10.52
CA CYS A 74 0.75 1.06 -11.33
C CYS A 74 -0.45 1.78 -10.66
N GLY A 75 -0.85 1.34 -9.46
CA GLY A 75 -1.99 1.89 -8.73
C GLY A 75 -1.61 2.75 -7.52
N PRO A 76 -2.58 3.52 -6.98
CA PRO A 76 -2.39 4.45 -5.88
C PRO A 76 -2.05 3.77 -4.54
N ALA A 77 -2.30 2.46 -4.42
CA ALA A 77 -1.96 1.69 -3.22
C ALA A 77 -0.45 1.64 -2.92
N SER A 78 0.38 1.91 -3.92
CA SER A 78 1.84 1.98 -3.77
C SER A 78 2.38 3.42 -3.70
N ASP A 79 1.50 4.41 -3.77
CA ASP A 79 1.88 5.81 -3.63
C ASP A 79 1.96 6.17 -2.14
N VAL A 80 2.79 7.17 -1.83
CA VAL A 80 3.05 7.66 -0.49
C VAL A 80 2.52 9.08 -0.36
N ARG A 81 1.85 9.43 0.74
CA ARG A 81 1.44 10.82 0.95
C ARG A 81 2.59 11.59 1.58
N VAL A 82 2.93 12.72 0.97
CA VAL A 82 4.00 13.63 1.42
C VAL A 82 3.74 14.14 2.84
N ARG A 83 2.48 14.29 3.23
CA ARG A 83 2.06 14.75 4.58
C ARG A 83 1.99 13.62 5.62
N ASP A 84 2.20 12.37 5.23
CA ASP A 84 2.19 11.29 6.21
C ASP A 84 3.41 11.43 7.14
N PRO A 85 3.25 11.07 8.43
CA PRO A 85 4.35 11.14 9.40
C PRO A 85 5.50 10.24 8.99
N ALA A 86 6.73 10.64 9.36
CA ALA A 86 7.93 9.88 9.07
C ALA A 86 7.82 8.42 9.53
N CYS A 87 8.40 7.52 8.73
CA CYS A 87 8.50 6.10 9.05
C CYS A 87 9.85 5.81 9.72
N SER A 88 10.04 4.61 10.27
CA SER A 88 11.29 4.25 10.97
C SER A 88 12.53 4.22 10.07
N LYS A 89 12.35 4.26 8.75
CA LYS A 89 13.43 4.31 7.75
C LYS A 89 13.57 5.71 7.12
N TRP A 90 13.14 6.73 7.86
CA TRP A 90 13.32 8.11 7.45
C TRP A 90 14.80 8.49 7.57
N GLU A 91 15.33 9.13 6.54
CA GLU A 91 16.69 9.65 6.50
C GLU A 91 16.64 11.12 6.09
N LYS A 92 17.52 11.90 6.71
CA LYS A 92 17.59 13.35 6.50
C LYS A 92 18.33 13.60 5.18
N PRO A 93 17.75 14.38 4.25
CA PRO A 93 18.45 14.79 3.05
C PRO A 93 19.64 15.67 3.46
N GLU A 94 20.83 15.32 2.96
CA GLU A 94 22.05 16.14 3.08
C GLU A 94 21.96 17.46 2.29
#